data_AF-A0AAN6SYQ9-F1
#
_entry.id   AF-A0AAN6SYQ9-F1
#
_cell.length_a   1.000
_cell.length_b   1.000
_cell.length_c   1.000
_cell.angle_alpha   90.00
_cell.angle_beta   90.00
_cell.angle_gamma   90.00
#
_symmetry.space_group_name_H-M   'P 1'
#
loop_
_entity.id
_entity.type
_entity.pdbx_description
1 polymer ?
#
loop_
_entity_poly.entity_id
_entity_poly.type
_entity_poly.pdbx_seq_one_letter_code
_entity_poly.pdbx_strand_id
1 'polypeptide(L)'
;MSHFFNTHIPPEILQQAVSQLDPISLIALSQTSKSWRAFINPNQHDYVQRLLALELTPEHGGIVPLFDEVAQKLSPPWDRDGDEWKSNKYACCGCMKLRSHMLFANHAILRRPYRKPPPGSVEADKAAITDWEPLELSVRWMHIQERAALERRERRRWTSIAWWKRDNVLANPPAHQFASVPRPPDSEDGEYEIRRYLTGTARQRRRCVECRLLNIRRKPSTTHAGPRTEVAAVVSRQGLFLDHWDRHFPGLVEPPPPEKRPRQWRVMRGSRPGALLNVHVVFCPSCKTWLMDSAFRNWRLLLKHETPRPTTSAEDLDFIICNRCHLERYQDPSRLARELSAWALAMFREHRSKLHNQLGFGWSYIYHDFVHPIHAFGMFDEISDIGYEIIAGLKWDSADKVYGNKRPLLFDESDLPELRRRFERYRELIYSDKVDRETREELLQSWFKFWVEDYDKIEEMYRWLGKQIAWLESEPNAVLDFVLEHDPYRI
;
A
#
# COMPACT_ATOMS: atom_id res chain seq x y z
N MET A 1 43.72 -33.70 -8.75
CA MET A 1 42.45 -33.63 -9.53
C MET A 1 42.22 -32.20 -10.03
N SER A 2 42.94 -31.71 -11.06
CA SER A 2 42.68 -30.34 -11.60
C SER A 2 43.31 -30.07 -12.98
N HIS A 3 43.21 -31.00 -13.94
CA HIS A 3 43.60 -30.77 -15.35
C HIS A 3 42.42 -30.97 -16.32
N PHE A 4 41.18 -30.69 -15.88
CA PHE A 4 40.03 -31.29 -16.55
C PHE A 4 39.47 -30.57 -17.79
N PHE A 5 39.84 -29.32 -18.13
CA PHE A 5 39.21 -28.67 -19.29
C PHE A 5 40.07 -27.73 -20.16
N ASN A 6 41.10 -27.07 -19.61
CA ASN A 6 41.77 -25.98 -20.36
C ASN A 6 42.85 -26.40 -21.37
N THR A 7 43.24 -27.67 -21.45
CA THR A 7 44.36 -28.11 -22.32
C THR A 7 43.95 -28.98 -23.51
N HIS A 8 42.68 -29.40 -23.63
CA HIS A 8 42.26 -30.34 -24.69
C HIS A 8 41.05 -29.90 -25.52
N ILE A 9 40.37 -28.80 -25.17
CA ILE A 9 39.26 -28.28 -25.96
C ILE A 9 39.73 -27.00 -26.67
N PRO A 10 39.61 -26.92 -28.00
CA PRO A 10 39.88 -25.70 -28.76
C PRO A 10 39.10 -24.50 -28.19
N PRO A 11 39.73 -23.31 -28.08
CA PRO A 11 39.09 -22.13 -27.50
C PRO A 11 37.80 -21.75 -28.22
N GLU A 12 37.68 -22.00 -29.52
CA GLU A 12 36.47 -21.74 -30.32
C GLU A 12 35.27 -22.54 -29.82
N ILE A 13 35.47 -23.81 -29.45
CA ILE A 13 34.42 -24.66 -28.89
C ILE A 13 34.03 -24.16 -27.50
N LEU A 14 35.00 -23.73 -26.70
CA LEU A 14 34.73 -23.14 -25.38
C LEU A 14 33.95 -21.82 -25.52
N GLN A 15 34.28 -20.99 -26.51
CA GLN A 15 33.56 -19.74 -26.79
C GLN A 15 32.11 -20.02 -27.16
N GLN A 16 31.87 -21.02 -28.02
CA GLN A 16 30.53 -21.44 -28.41
C GLN A 16 29.73 -22.02 -27.24
N ALA A 17 30.38 -22.77 -26.35
CA ALA A 17 29.71 -23.27 -25.14
C ALA A 17 29.34 -22.11 -24.19
N VAL A 18 30.25 -21.16 -23.98
CA VAL A 18 30.05 -20.02 -23.08
C VAL A 18 28.97 -19.06 -23.59
N SER A 19 28.86 -18.85 -24.91
CA SER A 19 27.82 -17.98 -25.49
C SER A 19 26.40 -18.52 -25.37
N GLN A 20 26.23 -19.82 -25.03
CA GLN A 20 24.93 -20.44 -24.79
C GLN A 20 24.53 -20.44 -23.31
N LEU A 21 25.38 -19.94 -22.42
CA LEU A 21 25.08 -19.88 -21.00
C LEU A 21 24.10 -18.73 -20.69
N ASP A 22 23.25 -18.95 -19.71
CA ASP A 22 22.51 -17.85 -19.10
C ASP A 22 23.46 -16.95 -18.27
N PRO A 23 23.09 -15.69 -17.98
CA PRO A 23 23.94 -14.77 -17.22
C PRO A 23 24.32 -15.27 -15.81
N ILE A 24 23.52 -16.12 -15.18
CA ILE A 24 23.81 -16.69 -13.85
C ILE A 24 24.92 -17.72 -13.99
N SER A 25 24.76 -18.67 -14.91
CA SER A 25 25.74 -19.73 -15.19
C SER A 25 27.07 -19.18 -15.70
N LEU A 26 27.05 -18.14 -16.55
CA LEU A 26 28.26 -17.48 -17.05
C LEU A 26 29.16 -17.00 -15.90
N ILE A 27 28.58 -16.22 -14.99
CA ILE A 27 29.35 -15.68 -13.86
C ILE A 27 29.71 -16.78 -12.87
N ALA A 28 28.84 -17.77 -12.65
CA ALA A 28 29.17 -18.91 -11.80
C ALA A 28 30.39 -19.66 -12.34
N LEU A 29 30.43 -19.95 -13.64
CA LEU A 29 31.57 -20.57 -14.32
C LEU A 29 32.85 -19.74 -14.15
N SER A 30 32.78 -18.42 -14.33
CA SER A 30 33.90 -17.50 -14.10
C SER A 30 34.44 -17.50 -12.66
N GLN A 31 33.67 -18.02 -11.70
CA GLN A 31 34.04 -18.12 -10.30
C GLN A 31 34.63 -19.49 -9.92
N THR A 32 34.50 -20.50 -10.76
CA THR A 32 35.01 -21.85 -10.50
C THR A 32 36.55 -21.95 -10.52
N SER A 33 37.22 -21.18 -11.39
CA SER A 33 38.69 -21.20 -11.50
C SER A 33 39.26 -19.88 -12.02
N LYS A 34 40.57 -19.64 -11.77
CA LYS A 34 41.28 -18.49 -12.33
C LYS A 34 41.31 -18.51 -13.86
N SER A 35 41.42 -19.69 -14.45
CA SER A 35 41.48 -19.85 -15.91
C SER A 35 40.15 -19.52 -16.58
N TRP A 36 39.02 -19.96 -16.02
CA TRP A 36 37.69 -19.56 -16.50
C TRP A 36 37.42 -18.07 -16.31
N ARG A 37 37.88 -17.49 -15.20
CA ARG A 37 37.78 -16.05 -14.98
C ARG A 37 38.55 -15.25 -16.03
N ALA A 38 39.77 -15.69 -16.36
CA ALA A 38 40.60 -15.06 -17.37
C ALA A 38 39.99 -15.21 -18.77
N PHE A 39 39.43 -16.38 -19.08
CA PHE A 39 38.78 -16.66 -20.37
C PHE A 39 37.51 -15.83 -20.58
N ILE A 40 36.61 -15.81 -19.58
CA ILE A 40 35.33 -15.08 -19.67
C ILE A 40 35.57 -13.57 -19.54
N ASN A 41 36.51 -13.17 -18.68
CA ASN A 41 36.85 -11.78 -18.39
C ASN A 41 35.59 -10.92 -18.12
N PRO A 42 34.82 -11.20 -17.05
CA PRO A 42 33.53 -10.56 -16.81
C PRO A 42 33.69 -9.08 -16.44
N ASN A 43 32.85 -8.22 -17.01
CA ASN A 43 32.80 -6.79 -16.76
C ASN A 43 31.56 -6.43 -15.90
N GLN A 44 31.39 -5.14 -15.59
CA GLN A 44 30.27 -4.68 -14.75
C GLN A 44 28.89 -4.99 -15.35
N HIS A 45 28.75 -4.96 -16.68
CA HIS A 45 27.49 -5.28 -17.36
C HIS A 45 27.11 -6.75 -17.15
N ASP A 46 28.08 -7.66 -17.24
CA ASP A 46 27.83 -9.10 -17.03
C ASP A 46 27.31 -9.39 -15.60
N TYR A 47 27.86 -8.70 -14.58
CA TYR A 47 27.35 -8.79 -13.22
C TYR A 47 25.94 -8.20 -13.05
N VAL A 48 25.61 -7.15 -13.79
CA VAL A 48 24.26 -6.56 -13.80
C VAL A 48 23.27 -7.53 -14.45
N GLN A 49 23.63 -8.14 -15.58
CA GLN A 49 22.79 -9.14 -16.25
C GLN A 49 22.52 -10.33 -15.33
N ARG A 50 23.55 -10.86 -14.65
CA ARG A 50 23.35 -11.88 -13.62
C ARG A 50 22.36 -11.46 -12.54
N LEU A 51 22.49 -10.24 -12.00
CA LEU A 51 21.60 -9.78 -10.93
C LEU A 51 20.14 -9.67 -11.40
N LEU A 52 19.94 -9.21 -12.64
CA LEU A 52 18.61 -9.10 -13.25
C LEU A 52 18.01 -10.45 -13.63
N ALA A 53 18.84 -11.43 -13.98
CA ALA A 53 18.42 -12.82 -14.20
C ALA A 53 18.03 -13.49 -12.87
N LEU A 54 18.85 -13.35 -11.81
CA LEU A 54 18.52 -13.84 -10.48
C LEU A 54 17.20 -13.26 -9.95
N GLU A 55 16.89 -12.00 -10.24
CA GLU A 55 15.60 -11.38 -9.87
C GLU A 55 14.37 -12.09 -10.47
N LEU A 56 14.54 -12.80 -11.59
CA LEU A 56 13.46 -13.52 -12.26
C LEU A 56 13.32 -14.98 -11.83
N THR A 57 14.29 -15.51 -11.08
CA THR A 57 14.20 -16.87 -10.52
C THR A 57 13.26 -16.88 -9.31
N PRO A 58 12.35 -17.87 -9.18
CA PRO A 58 11.47 -17.97 -8.02
C PRO A 58 12.24 -18.04 -6.68
N GLU A 59 13.39 -18.72 -6.67
CA GLU A 59 14.19 -19.00 -5.47
C GLU A 59 14.84 -17.74 -4.90
N HIS A 60 15.29 -16.82 -5.77
CA HIS A 60 16.00 -15.61 -5.36
C HIS A 60 15.16 -14.34 -5.46
N GLY A 61 14.36 -14.24 -6.52
CA GLY A 61 13.52 -13.09 -6.83
C GLY A 61 12.13 -13.18 -6.23
N GLY A 62 11.59 -14.38 -6.03
CA GLY A 62 10.17 -14.58 -5.71
C GLY A 62 9.28 -14.32 -6.92
N ILE A 63 8.03 -13.94 -6.68
CA ILE A 63 7.01 -13.76 -7.72
C ILE A 63 7.35 -12.71 -8.78
N VAL A 64 6.70 -12.82 -9.94
CA VAL A 64 6.65 -11.79 -10.99
C VAL A 64 5.23 -11.19 -11.01
N PRO A 65 5.00 -10.04 -10.36
CA PRO A 65 3.66 -9.47 -10.26
C PRO A 65 3.16 -8.96 -11.62
N LEU A 66 1.92 -9.30 -11.94
CA LEU A 66 1.23 -8.84 -13.13
C LEU A 66 0.37 -7.63 -12.79
N PHE A 67 0.70 -6.47 -13.36
CA PHE A 67 -0.10 -5.26 -13.17
C PHE A 67 -0.90 -4.96 -14.43
N ASP A 68 -2.22 -5.04 -14.30
CA ASP A 68 -3.17 -4.56 -15.28
C ASP A 68 -3.33 -3.04 -15.10
N GLU A 69 -2.79 -2.28 -16.05
CA GLU A 69 -2.84 -0.82 -16.01
C GLU A 69 -4.23 -0.25 -16.30
N VAL A 70 -5.08 -0.99 -17.00
CA VAL A 70 -6.44 -0.57 -17.36
C VAL A 70 -7.37 -0.83 -16.19
N ALA A 71 -7.35 -2.05 -15.66
CA ALA A 71 -8.15 -2.39 -14.48
C ALA A 71 -7.57 -1.79 -13.18
N GLN A 72 -6.34 -1.28 -13.22
CA GLN A 72 -5.54 -0.87 -12.05
C GLN A 72 -5.44 -1.97 -11.00
N LYS A 73 -5.37 -3.23 -11.45
CA LYS A 73 -5.31 -4.42 -10.60
C LYS A 73 -3.93 -5.05 -10.66
N LEU A 74 -3.44 -5.45 -9.50
CA LEU A 74 -2.22 -6.22 -9.35
C LEU A 74 -2.58 -7.68 -9.03
N SER A 75 -1.90 -8.62 -9.68
CA SER A 75 -2.01 -10.05 -9.40
C SER A 75 -0.62 -10.63 -9.10
N PRO A 76 -0.41 -11.24 -7.93
CA PRO A 76 -1.30 -11.24 -6.76
C PRO A 76 -1.59 -9.81 -6.25
N PRO A 77 -2.73 -9.58 -5.57
CA PRO A 77 -2.99 -8.30 -4.92
C PRO A 77 -1.92 -8.00 -3.86
N TRP A 78 -1.80 -6.74 -3.44
CA TRP A 78 -1.04 -6.38 -2.25
C TRP A 78 -1.82 -6.78 -1.00
N ASP A 79 -1.93 -8.07 -0.73
CA ASP A 79 -2.43 -8.57 0.53
C ASP A 79 -1.32 -8.57 1.57
N ARG A 80 -1.69 -8.22 2.80
CA ARG A 80 -0.76 -8.13 3.93
C ARG A 80 -0.23 -9.51 4.34
N ASP A 81 -1.06 -10.53 4.15
CA ASP A 81 -0.77 -11.91 4.57
C ASP A 81 -0.35 -12.80 3.39
N GLY A 82 -0.21 -12.25 2.18
CA GLY A 82 0.29 -13.00 1.04
C GLY A 82 1.76 -13.35 1.21
N ASP A 83 2.03 -14.62 1.49
CA ASP A 83 3.40 -15.15 1.60
C ASP A 83 4.23 -14.93 0.33
N GLU A 84 3.54 -14.78 -0.82
CA GLU A 84 4.12 -14.45 -2.11
C GLU A 84 4.92 -13.13 -2.11
N TRP A 85 4.44 -12.11 -1.40
CA TRP A 85 5.11 -10.80 -1.34
C TRP A 85 6.23 -10.75 -0.31
N LYS A 86 6.11 -11.50 0.80
CA LYS A 86 7.12 -11.52 1.88
C LYS A 86 8.50 -11.91 1.37
N SER A 87 8.56 -12.87 0.46
CA SER A 87 9.81 -13.33 -0.16
C SER A 87 10.22 -12.53 -1.40
N ASN A 88 9.33 -11.67 -1.94
CA ASN A 88 9.55 -10.99 -3.21
C ASN A 88 10.66 -9.93 -3.11
N LYS A 89 11.66 -10.08 -3.97
CA LYS A 89 12.86 -9.24 -4.03
C LYS A 89 13.05 -8.64 -5.41
N TYR A 90 13.68 -7.48 -5.42
CA TYR A 90 14.00 -6.73 -6.61
C TYR A 90 15.49 -6.41 -6.68
N ALA A 91 16.03 -6.40 -7.89
CA ALA A 91 17.40 -6.02 -8.16
C ALA A 91 17.62 -4.53 -7.95
N CYS A 92 18.63 -4.18 -7.15
CA CYS A 92 19.20 -2.84 -7.09
C CYS A 92 20.60 -2.87 -7.70
N CYS A 93 20.75 -2.35 -8.92
CA CYS A 93 22.05 -2.26 -9.59
C CYS A 93 22.95 -1.12 -9.05
N GLY A 94 22.51 -0.40 -8.01
CA GLY A 94 23.35 0.57 -7.30
C GLY A 94 24.22 -0.07 -6.23
N CYS A 95 23.67 -1.00 -5.46
CA CYS A 95 24.41 -1.76 -4.43
C CYS A 95 24.68 -3.22 -4.84
N MET A 96 24.28 -3.61 -6.06
CA MET A 96 24.42 -4.95 -6.61
C MET A 96 23.82 -6.05 -5.72
N LYS A 97 22.66 -5.78 -5.12
CA LYS A 97 21.95 -6.70 -4.22
C LYS A 97 20.49 -6.88 -4.66
N LEU A 98 19.97 -8.09 -4.44
CA LEU A 98 18.54 -8.33 -4.36
C LEU A 98 18.05 -7.81 -3.01
N ARG A 99 17.04 -6.94 -3.02
CA ARG A 99 16.49 -6.29 -1.83
C ARG A 99 14.99 -6.57 -1.76
N SER A 100 14.46 -6.67 -0.55
CA SER A 100 13.01 -6.79 -0.33
C SER A 100 12.25 -5.71 -1.11
N HIS A 101 11.09 -6.06 -1.67
CA HIS A 101 10.22 -5.12 -2.41
C HIS A 101 9.94 -3.84 -1.59
N MET A 102 9.90 -3.98 -0.27
CA MET A 102 9.77 -2.95 0.75
C MET A 102 10.81 -1.81 0.65
N LEU A 103 12.02 -2.15 0.19
CA LEU A 103 13.15 -1.21 0.02
C LEU A 103 13.11 -0.50 -1.33
N PHE A 104 11.99 -0.56 -2.05
CA PHE A 104 11.77 0.21 -3.26
C PHE A 104 10.47 0.99 -3.14
N ALA A 105 10.45 2.19 -3.72
CA ALA A 105 9.21 2.95 -3.85
C ALA A 105 8.32 2.33 -4.94
N ASN A 106 7.00 2.43 -4.81
CA ASN A 106 6.04 1.94 -5.80
C ASN A 106 6.39 2.30 -7.25
N HIS A 107 6.80 3.54 -7.52
CA HIS A 107 7.16 3.94 -8.88
C HIS A 107 8.40 3.20 -9.44
N ALA A 108 9.26 2.66 -8.59
CA ALA A 108 10.45 1.91 -8.97
C ALA A 108 10.15 0.42 -9.21
N ILE A 109 9.00 -0.10 -8.78
CA ILE A 109 8.63 -1.51 -8.97
C ILE A 109 7.35 -1.69 -9.78
N LEU A 110 6.45 -0.69 -9.82
CA LEU A 110 5.16 -0.72 -10.52
C LEU A 110 5.13 0.13 -11.78
N ARG A 111 6.12 0.96 -12.12
CA ARG A 111 6.14 1.59 -13.45
C ARG A 111 6.62 0.58 -14.48
N ARG A 112 5.91 0.47 -15.60
CA ARG A 112 6.18 -0.45 -16.71
C ARG A 112 7.68 -0.70 -16.99
N PRO A 113 8.54 0.32 -17.22
CA PRO A 113 9.94 0.06 -17.53
C PRO A 113 10.78 -0.49 -16.37
N TYR A 114 10.32 -0.38 -15.12
CA TYR A 114 11.02 -0.86 -13.94
C TYR A 114 10.39 -2.11 -13.30
N ARG A 115 9.26 -2.61 -13.80
CA ARG A 115 8.64 -3.85 -13.30
C ARG A 115 9.54 -5.05 -13.59
N LYS A 116 9.30 -6.15 -12.88
CA LYS A 116 9.78 -7.45 -13.35
C LYS A 116 9.07 -7.79 -14.67
N PRO A 117 9.79 -8.13 -15.74
CA PRO A 117 9.18 -8.56 -16.99
C PRO A 117 8.39 -9.86 -16.80
N PRO A 118 7.16 -9.96 -17.32
CA PRO A 118 6.44 -11.22 -17.35
C PRO A 118 7.13 -12.22 -18.30
N PRO A 119 6.92 -13.54 -18.11
CA PRO A 119 7.36 -14.55 -19.07
C PRO A 119 6.87 -14.23 -20.50
N GLY A 120 7.73 -14.44 -21.50
CA GLY A 120 7.44 -14.15 -22.91
C GLY A 120 7.61 -12.68 -23.33
N SER A 121 8.00 -11.79 -22.41
CA SER A 121 8.43 -10.44 -22.76
C SER A 121 9.90 -10.42 -23.19
N VAL A 122 10.25 -9.45 -24.02
CA VAL A 122 11.60 -9.31 -24.58
C VAL A 122 12.68 -9.26 -23.49
N GLU A 123 12.39 -8.60 -22.37
CA GLU A 123 13.33 -8.47 -21.25
C GLU A 123 13.41 -9.71 -20.35
N ALA A 124 12.41 -10.60 -20.39
CA ALA A 124 12.50 -11.91 -19.77
C ALA A 124 13.34 -12.86 -20.65
N ASP A 125 13.11 -12.84 -21.97
CA ASP A 125 13.85 -13.67 -22.93
C ASP A 125 15.35 -13.33 -22.94
N LYS A 126 15.69 -12.04 -22.84
CA LYS A 126 17.09 -11.58 -22.68
C LYS A 126 17.78 -12.10 -21.42
N ALA A 127 17.03 -12.47 -20.39
CA ALA A 127 17.62 -13.03 -19.17
C ALA A 127 17.96 -14.52 -19.31
N ALA A 128 17.52 -15.18 -20.38
CA ALA A 128 17.74 -16.61 -20.61
C ALA A 128 19.11 -16.91 -21.23
N ILE A 129 19.68 -15.99 -22.01
CA ILE A 129 20.96 -16.19 -22.71
C ILE A 129 21.82 -14.95 -22.49
N THR A 130 23.12 -15.17 -22.24
CA THR A 130 24.07 -14.08 -22.11
C THR A 130 24.31 -13.36 -23.43
N ASP A 131 24.59 -12.06 -23.34
CA ASP A 131 25.03 -11.25 -24.45
C ASP A 131 26.58 -11.16 -24.54
N TRP A 132 27.27 -12.07 -23.84
CA TRP A 132 28.72 -12.19 -23.78
C TRP A 132 29.32 -12.57 -25.13
N GLU A 133 30.44 -11.93 -25.46
CA GLU A 133 31.20 -12.14 -26.68
C GLU A 133 32.68 -12.30 -26.32
N PRO A 134 33.43 -13.17 -27.04
CA PRO A 134 34.85 -13.40 -26.83
C PRO A 134 35.71 -12.28 -27.43
N LEU A 135 35.41 -11.04 -27.08
CA LEU A 135 36.07 -9.83 -27.56
C LEU A 135 36.82 -9.15 -26.41
N GLU A 136 37.79 -8.31 -26.78
CA GLU A 136 38.42 -7.38 -25.86
C GLU A 136 37.38 -6.48 -25.17
N LEU A 137 37.65 -6.09 -23.93
CA LEU A 137 36.65 -5.42 -23.09
C LEU A 137 36.15 -4.09 -23.69
N SER A 138 37.04 -3.35 -24.35
CA SER A 138 36.70 -2.09 -25.03
C SER A 138 35.75 -2.31 -26.21
N VAL A 139 36.00 -3.34 -27.03
CA VAL A 139 35.18 -3.69 -28.20
C VAL A 139 33.83 -4.24 -27.74
N ARG A 140 33.82 -5.14 -26.75
CA ARG A 140 32.59 -5.67 -26.16
C ARG A 140 31.72 -4.54 -25.59
N TRP A 141 32.35 -3.55 -24.96
CA TRP A 141 31.63 -2.38 -24.46
C TRP A 141 31.02 -1.53 -25.58
N MET A 142 31.71 -1.35 -26.71
CA MET A 142 31.14 -0.67 -27.89
C MET A 142 29.89 -1.41 -28.42
N HIS A 143 29.97 -2.73 -28.58
CA HIS A 143 28.82 -3.54 -29.01
C HIS A 143 27.65 -3.47 -28.02
N ILE A 144 27.92 -3.52 -26.71
CA ILE A 144 26.90 -3.32 -25.66
C ILE A 144 26.22 -1.95 -25.82
N GLN A 145 27.00 -0.89 -26.09
CA GLN A 145 26.45 0.46 -26.30
C GLN A 145 25.60 0.59 -27.57
N GLU A 146 26.01 -0.06 -28.66
CA GLU A 146 25.27 -0.11 -29.92
C GLU A 146 23.94 -0.85 -29.76
N ARG A 147 23.95 -2.04 -29.14
CA ARG A 147 22.74 -2.78 -28.79
C ARG A 147 21.81 -1.93 -27.91
N ALA A 148 22.36 -1.30 -26.86
CA ALA A 148 21.60 -0.40 -26.00
C ALA A 148 21.06 0.84 -26.75
N ALA A 149 21.68 1.26 -27.86
CA ALA A 149 21.16 2.34 -28.72
C ALA A 149 19.99 1.87 -29.58
N LEU A 150 20.08 0.67 -30.16
CA LEU A 150 18.99 0.04 -30.92
C LEU A 150 17.77 -0.20 -30.03
N GLU A 151 17.96 -0.77 -28.85
CA GLU A 151 16.89 -0.98 -27.85
C GLU A 151 16.22 0.34 -27.45
N ARG A 152 17.00 1.43 -27.30
CA ARG A 152 16.43 2.76 -27.02
C ARG A 152 15.56 3.26 -28.17
N ARG A 153 15.92 2.99 -29.42
CA ARG A 153 15.10 3.37 -30.60
C ARG A 153 13.81 2.55 -30.64
N GLU A 154 13.91 1.25 -30.46
CA GLU A 154 12.76 0.35 -30.42
C GLU A 154 11.81 0.71 -29.28
N ARG A 155 12.33 0.95 -28.08
CA ARG A 155 11.55 1.43 -26.95
C ARG A 155 10.84 2.75 -27.25
N ARG A 156 11.49 3.70 -27.92
CA ARG A 156 10.84 4.97 -28.33
C ARG A 156 9.69 4.73 -29.30
N ARG A 157 9.88 3.83 -30.29
CA ARG A 157 8.82 3.42 -31.23
C ARG A 157 7.61 2.87 -30.48
N TRP A 158 7.81 1.87 -29.62
CA TRP A 158 6.72 1.27 -28.84
C TRP A 158 6.08 2.24 -27.85
N THR A 159 6.87 3.13 -27.26
CA THR A 159 6.35 4.21 -26.41
C THR A 159 5.44 5.12 -27.23
N SER A 160 5.86 5.54 -28.43
CA SER A 160 5.05 6.37 -29.34
C SER A 160 3.72 5.69 -29.72
N ILE A 161 3.74 4.39 -30.00
CA ILE A 161 2.52 3.61 -30.30
C ILE A 161 1.58 3.61 -29.09
N ALA A 162 2.12 3.41 -27.88
CA ALA A 162 1.32 3.44 -26.64
C ALA A 162 0.69 4.81 -26.37
N TRP A 163 1.43 5.91 -26.60
CA TRP A 163 0.90 7.27 -26.48
C TRP A 163 -0.20 7.54 -27.50
N TRP A 164 0.03 7.21 -28.78
CA TRP A 164 -0.97 7.41 -29.84
C TRP A 164 -2.28 6.66 -29.55
N LYS A 165 -2.20 5.42 -29.03
CA LYS A 165 -3.40 4.67 -28.61
C LYS A 165 -4.15 5.36 -27.48
N ARG A 166 -3.42 5.87 -26.48
CA ARG A 166 -4.03 6.59 -25.33
C ARG A 166 -4.76 7.85 -25.79
N ASP A 167 -4.15 8.64 -26.67
CA ASP A 167 -4.73 9.91 -27.12
C ASP A 167 -5.98 9.67 -27.99
N ASN A 168 -6.00 8.62 -28.82
CA ASN A 168 -7.21 8.24 -29.56
C ASN A 168 -8.37 7.80 -28.65
N VAL A 169 -8.08 7.11 -27.54
CA VAL A 169 -9.11 6.75 -26.55
C VAL A 169 -9.66 7.99 -25.85
N LEU A 170 -8.82 9.00 -25.59
CA LEU A 170 -9.25 10.27 -25.00
C LEU A 170 -10.02 11.16 -25.97
N ALA A 171 -9.73 11.09 -27.27
CA ALA A 171 -10.43 11.85 -28.31
C ALA A 171 -11.85 11.32 -28.60
N ASN A 172 -12.10 10.03 -28.33
CA ASN A 172 -13.41 9.40 -28.44
C ASN A 172 -13.82 8.76 -27.10
N PRO A 173 -14.13 9.59 -26.07
CA PRO A 173 -14.52 9.07 -24.77
C PRO A 173 -15.85 8.29 -24.90
N PRO A 174 -16.04 7.21 -24.12
CA PRO A 174 -17.33 6.52 -24.11
C PRO A 174 -18.44 7.49 -23.70
N ALA A 175 -19.64 7.30 -24.25
CA ALA A 175 -20.79 8.21 -24.07
C ALA A 175 -21.23 8.41 -22.60
N HIS A 176 -20.70 7.62 -21.66
CA HIS A 176 -21.00 7.73 -20.24
C HIS A 176 -19.73 7.55 -19.39
N GLN A 177 -19.56 8.39 -18.38
CA GLN A 177 -18.38 8.41 -17.48
C GLN A 177 -18.19 7.12 -16.64
N PHE A 178 -19.21 6.27 -16.57
CA PHE A 178 -19.16 4.95 -15.92
C PHE A 178 -19.29 3.78 -16.90
N ALA A 179 -19.40 4.05 -18.21
CA ALA A 179 -19.32 2.97 -19.18
C ALA A 179 -17.87 2.47 -19.23
N SER A 180 -17.67 1.20 -18.88
CA SER A 180 -16.43 0.49 -19.20
C SER A 180 -16.15 0.70 -20.69
N VAL A 181 -15.02 1.34 -21.01
CA VAL A 181 -14.55 1.52 -22.39
C VAL A 181 -14.60 0.13 -23.04
N PRO A 182 -15.47 -0.12 -24.03
CA PRO A 182 -15.51 -1.42 -24.68
C PRO A 182 -14.16 -1.65 -25.32
N ARG A 183 -13.52 -2.79 -25.02
CA ARG A 183 -12.33 -3.24 -25.75
C ARG A 183 -12.69 -3.27 -27.24
N PRO A 184 -11.95 -2.58 -28.11
CA PRO A 184 -11.95 -2.95 -29.53
C PRO A 184 -11.53 -4.43 -29.61
N PRO A 185 -12.24 -5.29 -30.35
CA PRO A 185 -11.88 -6.71 -30.49
C PRO A 185 -10.43 -6.91 -31.00
N ASP A 186 -9.90 -5.93 -31.74
CA ASP A 186 -8.53 -5.92 -32.30
C ASP A 186 -7.47 -5.29 -31.35
N SER A 187 -7.84 -4.99 -30.09
CA SER A 187 -6.98 -4.26 -29.14
C SER A 187 -6.08 -5.13 -28.26
N GLU A 188 -6.37 -6.43 -28.14
CA GLU A 188 -5.62 -7.33 -27.27
C GLU A 188 -4.18 -7.53 -27.74
N ASP A 189 -3.97 -7.72 -29.05
CA ASP A 189 -2.65 -7.92 -29.66
C ASP A 189 -1.74 -6.71 -29.43
N GLY A 190 -2.27 -5.49 -29.60
CA GLY A 190 -1.41 -4.32 -29.49
C GLY A 190 -1.08 -3.93 -28.04
N GLU A 191 -1.96 -4.13 -27.06
CA GLU A 191 -1.59 -3.92 -25.64
C GLU A 191 -0.71 -5.06 -25.10
N TYR A 192 -0.90 -6.28 -25.61
CA TYR A 192 0.01 -7.39 -25.37
C TYR A 192 1.43 -7.07 -25.88
N GLU A 193 1.57 -6.65 -27.14
CA GLU A 193 2.87 -6.30 -27.72
C GLU A 193 3.51 -5.09 -27.04
N ILE A 194 2.73 -4.06 -26.71
CA ILE A 194 3.21 -2.93 -25.91
C ILE A 194 3.76 -3.39 -24.55
N ARG A 195 3.07 -4.32 -23.86
CA ARG A 195 3.56 -4.89 -22.59
C ARG A 195 4.82 -5.73 -22.80
N ARG A 196 4.85 -6.53 -23.86
CA ARG A 196 5.98 -7.39 -24.26
C ARG A 196 7.27 -6.60 -24.48
N TYR A 197 7.18 -5.43 -25.11
CA TYR A 197 8.35 -4.63 -25.49
C TYR A 197 8.74 -3.53 -24.48
N LEU A 198 7.82 -3.06 -23.63
CA LEU A 198 8.11 -1.95 -22.72
C LEU A 198 8.36 -2.36 -21.26
N THR A 199 7.91 -3.55 -20.86
CA THR A 199 8.01 -3.99 -19.46
C THR A 199 9.44 -4.39 -19.12
N GLY A 200 9.99 -3.84 -18.04
CA GLY A 200 11.32 -4.21 -17.53
C GLY A 200 12.52 -3.59 -18.27
N THR A 201 12.30 -2.79 -19.31
CA THR A 201 13.36 -2.19 -20.17
C THR A 201 14.34 -1.23 -19.48
N ALA A 202 14.09 -0.87 -18.22
CA ALA A 202 14.92 0.03 -17.45
C ALA A 202 15.26 -0.51 -16.04
N ARG A 203 15.08 -1.81 -15.78
CA ARG A 203 15.38 -2.42 -14.47
C ARG A 203 16.80 -2.20 -13.98
N GLN A 204 17.78 -2.17 -14.89
CA GLN A 204 19.17 -1.82 -14.62
C GLN A 204 19.35 -0.43 -13.99
N ARG A 205 18.37 0.46 -14.16
CA ARG A 205 18.34 1.81 -13.56
C ARG A 205 17.63 1.85 -12.21
N ARG A 206 16.99 0.75 -11.78
CA ARG A 206 16.29 0.69 -10.49
C ARG A 206 17.29 0.84 -9.34
N ARG A 207 16.89 1.59 -8.31
CA ARG A 207 17.70 1.82 -7.09
C ARG A 207 16.80 1.65 -5.87
N CYS A 208 17.28 0.91 -4.87
CA CYS A 208 16.62 0.81 -3.58
C CYS A 208 16.67 2.16 -2.84
N VAL A 209 15.84 2.29 -1.81
CA VAL A 209 15.73 3.48 -0.94
C VAL A 209 17.09 3.93 -0.41
N GLU A 210 17.91 2.99 0.08
CA GLU A 210 19.29 3.25 0.53
C GLU A 210 20.15 3.93 -0.54
N CYS A 211 20.27 3.31 -1.71
CA CYS A 211 21.09 3.85 -2.80
C CYS A 211 20.59 5.20 -3.30
N ARG A 212 19.27 5.42 -3.27
CA ARG A 212 18.69 6.72 -3.63
C ARG A 212 19.06 7.79 -2.63
N LEU A 213 19.02 7.50 -1.34
CA LEU A 213 19.38 8.46 -0.31
C LEU A 213 20.86 8.79 -0.29
N LEU A 214 21.73 7.80 -0.51
CA LEU A 214 23.17 8.06 -0.69
C LEU A 214 23.43 8.99 -1.89
N ASN A 215 22.64 8.86 -2.96
CA ASN A 215 22.72 9.75 -4.12
C ASN A 215 22.05 11.13 -3.89
N ILE A 216 20.97 11.20 -3.09
CA ILE A 216 20.29 12.46 -2.73
C ILE A 216 21.12 13.25 -1.71
N ARG A 217 21.90 12.62 -0.83
CA ARG A 217 22.91 13.35 -0.03
C ARG A 217 23.92 14.11 -0.88
N ARG A 218 24.04 13.81 -2.18
CA ARG A 218 24.84 14.59 -3.15
C ARG A 218 24.04 15.68 -3.89
N LYS A 219 22.70 15.75 -3.73
CA LYS A 219 21.82 16.80 -4.29
C LYS A 219 20.68 17.13 -3.30
N PRO A 220 20.70 18.30 -2.63
CA PRO A 220 19.68 18.66 -1.65
C PRO A 220 18.32 18.86 -2.35
N SER A 221 17.50 17.81 -2.37
CA SER A 221 16.13 17.88 -2.87
C SER A 221 15.24 17.06 -1.94
N THR A 222 14.61 17.80 -1.03
CA THR A 222 13.23 17.65 -0.55
C THR A 222 12.61 16.26 -0.76
N THR A 223 13.03 15.30 0.04
CA THR A 223 12.12 14.23 0.48
C THR A 223 11.43 14.73 1.74
N HIS A 224 10.17 14.35 1.94
CA HIS A 224 9.16 14.97 2.82
C HIS A 224 9.45 15.04 4.33
N ALA A 225 10.70 15.11 4.78
CA ALA A 225 11.01 15.55 6.13
C ALA A 225 10.70 17.06 6.25
N GLY A 226 10.01 17.44 7.32
CA GLY A 226 9.96 18.84 7.72
C GLY A 226 11.37 19.39 7.95
N PRO A 227 11.53 20.71 8.04
CA PRO A 227 12.83 21.37 8.21
C PRO A 227 13.55 21.08 9.55
N ARG A 228 13.20 20.01 10.29
CA ARG A 228 13.71 19.73 11.65
C ARG A 228 14.03 18.27 11.98
N THR A 229 13.87 17.30 11.08
CA THR A 229 14.24 15.90 11.38
C THR A 229 15.32 15.39 10.44
N GLU A 230 16.50 15.05 10.98
CA GLU A 230 17.60 14.40 10.24
C GLU A 230 17.28 12.95 9.82
N VAL A 231 16.14 12.42 10.26
CA VAL A 231 15.72 11.04 9.98
C VAL A 231 15.15 10.92 8.58
N ALA A 232 15.80 10.11 7.76
CA ALA A 232 15.34 9.83 6.40
C ALA A 232 14.10 8.92 6.43
N ALA A 233 13.01 9.39 5.84
CA ALA A 233 11.77 8.65 5.64
C ALA A 233 11.38 8.68 4.16
N VAL A 234 10.91 7.54 3.64
CA VAL A 234 10.51 7.40 2.24
C VAL A 234 9.17 6.67 2.17
N VAL A 235 8.27 7.17 1.32
CA VAL A 235 7.04 6.46 0.94
C VAL A 235 7.44 5.17 0.22
N SER A 236 7.13 4.02 0.83
CA SER A 236 7.45 2.71 0.26
C SER A 236 6.30 2.27 -0.64
N ARG A 237 5.19 1.85 -0.04
CA ARG A 237 4.03 1.26 -0.72
C ARG A 237 2.73 1.73 -0.13
N GLN A 238 1.65 1.30 -0.75
CA GLN A 238 0.31 1.50 -0.23
C GLN A 238 -0.21 0.15 0.26
N GLY A 239 -0.62 0.08 1.53
CA GLY A 239 -1.22 -1.11 2.11
C GLY A 239 -2.72 -0.92 2.32
N LEU A 240 -3.46 -2.01 2.20
CA LEU A 240 -4.85 -2.07 2.62
C LEU A 240 -4.88 -2.25 4.15
N PHE A 241 -5.45 -1.29 4.87
CA PHE A 241 -5.62 -1.39 6.31
C PHE A 241 -7.06 -1.04 6.68
N LEU A 242 -7.55 -1.65 7.75
CA LEU A 242 -8.86 -1.32 8.30
C LEU A 242 -8.88 0.07 8.91
N ASP A 243 -7.85 0.38 9.68
CA ASP A 243 -7.70 1.64 10.38
C ASP A 243 -6.22 1.95 10.65
N HIS A 244 -5.94 3.07 11.34
CA HIS A 244 -4.61 3.40 11.82
C HIS A 244 -4.09 2.35 12.79
N TRP A 245 -4.91 1.83 13.72
CA TRP A 245 -4.47 0.79 14.64
C TRP A 245 -4.01 -0.47 13.89
N ASP A 246 -4.71 -0.86 12.82
CA ASP A 246 -4.38 -2.05 12.02
C ASP A 246 -3.09 -1.84 11.18
N ARG A 247 -2.82 -0.59 10.78
CA ARG A 247 -1.55 -0.22 10.13
C ARG A 247 -0.36 -0.27 11.10
N HIS A 248 -0.56 0.16 12.33
CA HIS A 248 0.51 0.29 13.30
C HIS A 248 0.75 -0.97 14.12
N PHE A 249 -0.30 -1.75 14.38
CA PHE A 249 -0.23 -3.00 15.12
C PHE A 249 -0.88 -4.12 14.32
N PRO A 250 -0.26 -4.48 13.18
CA PRO A 250 -0.84 -5.44 12.26
C PRO A 250 -0.98 -6.82 12.90
N GLY A 251 -2.19 -7.18 13.32
CA GLY A 251 -2.50 -8.53 13.83
C GLY A 251 -2.45 -8.62 15.35
N LEU A 252 -2.28 -7.49 16.02
CA LEU A 252 -2.41 -7.41 17.49
C LEU A 252 -3.79 -7.89 17.96
N VAL A 253 -4.84 -7.60 17.19
CA VAL A 253 -6.19 -8.10 17.42
C VAL A 253 -6.77 -8.60 16.11
N GLU A 254 -7.55 -9.68 16.17
CA GLU A 254 -8.26 -10.19 15.01
C GLU A 254 -9.52 -9.34 14.73
N PRO A 255 -9.59 -8.64 13.59
CA PRO A 255 -10.76 -7.83 13.26
C PRO A 255 -11.98 -8.72 12.95
N PRO A 256 -13.22 -8.24 13.18
CA PRO A 256 -14.43 -8.94 12.74
C PRO A 256 -14.38 -9.28 11.24
N PRO A 257 -15.01 -10.37 10.75
CA PRO A 257 -15.02 -10.71 9.32
C PRO A 257 -15.50 -9.56 8.41
N PRO A 258 -15.00 -9.42 7.16
CA PRO A 258 -15.37 -8.32 6.26
C PRO A 258 -16.88 -8.08 6.12
N GLU A 259 -17.69 -9.13 6.14
CA GLU A 259 -19.15 -9.09 6.00
C GLU A 259 -19.83 -8.39 7.19
N LYS A 260 -19.19 -8.44 8.36
CA LYS A 260 -19.64 -7.79 9.60
C LYS A 260 -19.09 -6.38 9.77
N ARG A 261 -18.23 -5.91 8.87
CA ARG A 261 -17.63 -4.56 8.97
C ARG A 261 -18.56 -3.53 8.32
N PRO A 262 -18.78 -2.37 8.96
CA PRO A 262 -19.52 -1.29 8.32
C PRO A 262 -18.75 -0.72 7.13
N ARG A 263 -19.45 -0.24 6.09
CA ARG A 263 -18.80 0.51 5.01
C ARG A 263 -18.26 1.82 5.57
N GLN A 264 -17.00 2.15 5.28
CA GLN A 264 -16.46 3.46 5.68
C GLN A 264 -16.98 4.56 4.75
N TRP A 265 -17.57 5.61 5.32
CA TRP A 265 -18.14 6.72 4.55
C TRP A 265 -17.06 7.72 4.12
N ARG A 266 -17.11 8.12 2.84
CA ARG A 266 -16.07 8.96 2.22
C ARG A 266 -15.98 10.39 2.76
N VAL A 267 -17.09 10.95 3.28
CA VAL A 267 -17.16 12.35 3.75
C VAL A 267 -16.62 12.50 5.19
N MET A 268 -16.62 11.42 5.97
CA MET A 268 -16.16 11.42 7.37
C MET A 268 -14.66 11.06 7.51
N ARG A 269 -13.90 10.95 6.41
CA ARG A 269 -12.43 10.78 6.42
C ARG A 269 -11.72 11.37 5.20
N GLY A 270 -10.52 11.91 5.43
CA GLY A 270 -9.47 12.08 4.42
C GLY A 270 -8.83 10.76 3.93
N SER A 271 -9.53 9.62 4.03
CA SER A 271 -9.04 8.30 3.60
C SER A 271 -10.23 7.38 3.26
N ARG A 272 -10.19 6.77 2.06
CA ARG A 272 -11.21 5.87 1.47
C ARG A 272 -11.39 4.55 2.28
N PRO A 273 -12.52 3.83 2.19
CA PRO A 273 -12.59 2.41 2.58
C PRO A 273 -11.62 1.61 1.73
N GLY A 274 -10.83 0.74 2.36
CA GLY A 274 -9.69 0.15 1.66
C GLY A 274 -8.72 1.22 1.15
N ALA A 275 -8.59 2.35 1.87
CA ALA A 275 -7.57 3.33 1.60
C ALA A 275 -6.24 2.61 1.64
N LEU A 276 -5.66 2.55 0.47
CA LEU A 276 -4.24 2.43 0.24
C LEU A 276 -3.52 3.50 1.07
N LEU A 277 -3.26 3.19 2.35
CA LEU A 277 -2.48 4.05 3.22
C LEU A 277 -1.03 3.89 2.83
N ASN A 278 -0.36 5.02 2.65
CA ASN A 278 1.07 5.03 2.39
C ASN A 278 1.79 4.46 3.62
N VAL A 279 2.42 3.32 3.45
CA VAL A 279 3.42 2.77 4.37
C VAL A 279 4.73 3.48 4.11
N HIS A 280 5.36 3.93 5.18
CA HIS A 280 6.66 4.59 5.10
C HIS A 280 7.74 3.66 5.63
N VAL A 281 8.91 3.79 5.05
CA VAL A 281 10.12 3.11 5.51
C VAL A 281 11.05 4.20 6.01
N VAL A 282 11.50 4.04 7.25
CA VAL A 282 12.19 5.05 8.06
C VAL A 282 13.53 4.49 8.49
N PHE A 283 14.57 5.31 8.40
CA PHE A 283 15.91 4.95 8.79
C PHE A 283 16.12 5.18 10.29
N CYS A 284 16.37 4.12 11.06
CA CYS A 284 16.73 4.29 12.46
C CYS A 284 18.18 4.83 12.58
N PRO A 285 18.40 6.01 13.17
CA PRO A 285 19.74 6.59 13.30
C PRO A 285 20.63 5.83 14.28
N SER A 286 20.06 5.04 15.20
CA SER A 286 20.80 4.25 16.19
C SER A 286 21.32 2.94 15.58
N CYS A 287 20.45 2.01 15.17
CA CYS A 287 20.85 0.73 14.57
C CYS A 287 21.15 0.77 13.07
N LYS A 288 21.08 1.95 12.42
CA LYS A 288 21.34 2.15 10.98
C LYS A 288 20.53 1.22 10.06
N THR A 289 19.33 0.85 10.49
CA THR A 289 18.45 -0.10 9.78
C THR A 289 17.20 0.60 9.28
N TRP A 290 16.72 0.19 8.10
CA TRP A 290 15.43 0.60 7.53
C TRP A 290 14.31 -0.26 8.10
N LEU A 291 13.30 0.38 8.67
CA LEU A 291 12.16 -0.28 9.29
C LEU A 291 10.87 0.40 8.83
N MET A 292 9.73 -0.28 8.93
CA MET A 292 8.45 0.39 8.74
C MET A 292 8.26 1.50 9.78
N ASP A 293 7.54 2.56 9.42
CA ASP A 293 7.23 3.68 10.31
C ASP A 293 6.52 3.27 11.61
N SER A 294 5.75 2.18 11.57
CA SER A 294 5.14 1.56 12.74
C SER A 294 6.14 1.01 13.78
N ALA A 295 7.42 0.84 13.42
CA ALA A 295 8.49 0.51 14.38
C ALA A 295 8.89 1.68 15.29
N PHE A 296 8.33 2.87 15.06
CA PHE A 296 8.70 4.11 15.72
C PHE A 296 7.48 4.74 16.42
N ARG A 297 7.70 5.28 17.61
CA ARG A 297 6.64 5.82 18.49
C ARG A 297 6.11 7.20 18.08
N ASN A 298 6.85 7.93 17.25
CA ASN A 298 6.54 9.31 16.83
C ASN A 298 6.39 9.45 15.30
N TRP A 299 5.77 8.48 14.63
CA TRP A 299 5.56 8.56 13.17
C TRP A 299 4.74 9.79 12.73
N ARG A 300 3.84 10.30 13.59
CA ARG A 300 3.09 11.55 13.31
C ARG A 300 4.02 12.74 13.10
N LEU A 301 5.19 12.77 13.74
CA LEU A 301 6.23 13.79 13.51
C LEU A 301 6.98 13.59 12.19
N LEU A 302 6.99 12.36 11.67
CA LEU A 302 7.63 12.02 10.39
C LEU A 302 6.75 12.39 9.19
N LEU A 303 5.44 12.46 9.35
CA LEU A 303 4.48 12.64 8.25
C LEU A 303 3.70 13.95 8.40
N LYS A 304 4.17 14.97 7.68
CA LYS A 304 3.66 16.36 7.57
C LYS A 304 2.14 16.56 7.32
N HIS A 305 1.35 15.49 7.16
CA HIS A 305 -0.06 15.54 6.74
C HIS A 305 -1.07 15.27 7.87
N GLU A 306 -0.61 14.90 9.06
CA GLU A 306 -1.45 14.88 10.25
C GLU A 306 -1.01 16.06 11.12
N THR A 307 -1.90 17.03 11.32
CA THR A 307 -1.63 18.30 11.98
C THR A 307 -0.76 18.10 13.23
N PRO A 308 0.45 18.69 13.29
CA PRO A 308 1.24 18.66 14.51
C PRO A 308 0.41 19.31 15.62
N ARG A 309 0.19 18.61 16.74
CA ARG A 309 -0.26 19.31 17.95
C ARG A 309 0.83 20.32 18.31
N PRO A 310 0.47 21.54 18.75
CA PRO A 310 1.41 22.63 18.98
C PRO A 310 2.33 22.44 20.21
N THR A 311 2.57 21.21 20.67
CA THR A 311 3.30 20.92 21.91
C THR A 311 4.49 19.97 21.75
N THR A 312 4.94 19.65 20.52
CA THR A 312 6.22 18.93 20.39
C THR A 312 7.38 19.89 20.55
N SER A 313 8.07 19.73 21.68
CA SER A 313 9.32 20.39 22.01
C SER A 313 10.44 19.95 21.05
N ALA A 314 11.55 20.69 21.00
CA ALA A 314 12.73 20.28 20.24
C ALA A 314 13.32 18.94 20.75
N GLU A 315 13.08 18.60 22.03
CA GLU A 315 13.49 17.33 22.64
C GLU A 315 12.77 16.13 22.01
N ASP A 316 11.52 16.28 21.56
CA ASP A 316 10.73 15.18 20.97
C ASP A 316 11.27 14.66 19.63
N LEU A 317 12.12 15.44 18.96
CA LEU A 317 12.73 15.12 17.66
C LEU A 317 14.02 14.31 17.78
N ASP A 318 14.71 14.38 18.93
CA ASP A 318 15.91 13.59 19.24
C ASP A 318 15.60 12.11 19.55
N PHE A 319 14.32 11.73 19.57
CA PHE A 319 13.83 10.41 20.00
C PHE A 319 13.30 9.48 18.91
N ILE A 320 13.53 9.78 17.62
CA ILE A 320 13.10 8.88 16.54
C ILE A 320 14.06 7.67 16.46
N ILE A 321 13.89 6.73 17.38
CA ILE A 321 14.55 5.42 17.43
C ILE A 321 13.50 4.32 17.38
N CYS A 322 13.87 3.18 16.78
CA CYS A 322 12.96 2.04 16.73
C CYS A 322 12.74 1.41 18.11
N ASN A 323 11.68 0.61 18.25
CA ASN A 323 11.32 -0.08 19.49
C ASN A 323 12.49 -0.86 20.12
N ARG A 324 13.33 -1.52 19.31
CA ARG A 324 14.52 -2.22 19.80
C ARG A 324 15.58 -1.27 20.36
N CYS A 325 15.96 -0.24 19.62
CA CYS A 325 16.93 0.76 20.09
C CYS A 325 16.41 1.54 21.31
N HIS A 326 15.08 1.64 21.46
CA HIS A 326 14.49 2.18 22.68
C HIS A 326 14.79 1.30 23.89
N LEU A 327 14.53 -0.01 23.80
CA LEU A 327 14.85 -0.94 24.87
C LEU A 327 16.33 -0.91 25.22
N GLU A 328 17.21 -0.90 24.22
CA GLU A 328 18.66 -0.85 24.42
C GLU A 328 19.11 0.45 25.11
N ARG A 329 18.51 1.59 24.74
CA ARG A 329 18.88 2.91 25.29
C ARG A 329 18.42 3.11 26.72
N TYR A 330 17.19 2.70 27.05
CA TYR A 330 16.58 3.01 28.34
C TYR A 330 16.61 1.86 29.33
N GLN A 331 16.82 0.63 28.86
CA GLN A 331 16.87 -0.58 29.69
C GLN A 331 15.63 -0.75 30.60
N ASP A 332 14.49 -0.20 30.18
CA ASP A 332 13.21 -0.25 30.89
C ASP A 332 12.11 -0.72 29.92
N PRO A 333 11.83 -2.03 29.87
CA PRO A 333 10.74 -2.59 29.09
C PRO A 333 9.37 -2.04 29.50
N SER A 334 9.14 -1.79 30.79
CA SER A 334 7.87 -1.26 31.30
C SER A 334 7.60 0.16 30.79
N ARG A 335 8.63 0.97 30.58
CA ARG A 335 8.49 2.25 29.86
C ARG A 335 8.00 2.04 28.43
N LEU A 336 8.62 1.14 27.67
CA LEU A 336 8.19 0.89 26.29
C LEU A 336 6.76 0.34 26.23
N ALA A 337 6.41 -0.59 27.12
CA ALA A 337 5.06 -1.14 27.24
C ALA A 337 4.02 -0.04 27.47
N ARG A 338 4.24 0.84 28.46
CA ARG A 338 3.32 1.97 28.73
C ARG A 338 3.12 2.86 27.52
N GLU A 339 4.20 3.22 26.83
CA GLU A 339 4.12 4.11 25.67
C GLU A 339 3.42 3.46 24.47
N LEU A 340 3.74 2.19 24.16
CA LEU A 340 3.07 1.44 23.09
C LEU A 340 1.58 1.22 23.37
N SER A 341 1.24 0.83 24.60
CA SER A 341 -0.14 0.60 25.01
C SER A 341 -0.96 1.88 25.03
N ALA A 342 -0.41 3.00 25.55
CA ALA A 342 -1.05 4.30 25.48
C ALA A 342 -1.34 4.72 24.02
N TRP A 343 -0.41 4.43 23.11
CA TRP A 343 -0.55 4.76 21.70
C TRP A 343 -1.58 3.89 20.99
N ALA A 344 -1.57 2.56 21.21
CA ALA A 344 -2.60 1.65 20.72
C ALA A 344 -3.98 2.10 21.22
N LEU A 345 -4.14 2.31 22.53
CA LEU A 345 -5.39 2.78 23.13
C LEU A 345 -5.89 4.08 22.50
N ALA A 346 -5.01 5.05 22.24
CA ALA A 346 -5.39 6.28 21.57
C ALA A 346 -5.99 6.03 20.17
N MET A 347 -5.41 5.12 19.38
CA MET A 347 -5.93 4.77 18.06
C MET A 347 -7.26 4.01 18.11
N PHE A 348 -7.40 3.06 19.03
CA PHE A 348 -8.66 2.33 19.22
C PHE A 348 -9.78 3.28 19.67
N ARG A 349 -9.50 4.19 20.61
CA ARG A 349 -10.44 5.22 21.07
C ARG A 349 -10.80 6.21 19.96
N GLU A 350 -9.84 6.61 19.13
CA GLU A 350 -10.09 7.47 17.97
C GLU A 350 -11.04 6.79 16.97
N HIS A 351 -10.83 5.50 16.67
CA HIS A 351 -11.73 4.74 15.79
C HIS A 351 -13.12 4.58 16.45
N ARG A 352 -13.19 4.24 17.73
CA ARG A 352 -14.46 4.12 18.46
C ARG A 352 -15.25 5.43 18.46
N SER A 353 -14.57 6.57 18.65
CA SER A 353 -15.17 7.90 18.56
C SER A 353 -15.70 8.21 17.16
N LYS A 354 -14.99 7.80 16.09
CA LYS A 354 -15.51 7.94 14.71
C LYS A 354 -16.79 7.13 14.50
N LEU A 355 -16.89 5.91 15.06
CA LEU A 355 -18.12 5.11 14.98
C LEU A 355 -19.25 5.70 15.83
N HIS A 356 -18.93 6.27 17.00
CA HIS A 356 -19.90 7.00 17.83
C HIS A 356 -20.54 8.15 17.04
N ASN A 357 -19.71 8.95 16.36
CA ASN A 357 -20.18 10.03 15.48
C ASN A 357 -20.98 9.50 14.29
N GLN A 358 -20.63 8.33 13.72
CA GLN A 358 -21.41 7.72 12.63
C GLN A 358 -22.78 7.22 13.09
N LEU A 359 -22.87 6.61 14.28
CA LEU A 359 -24.15 6.24 14.89
C LEU A 359 -25.01 7.49 15.09
N GLY A 360 -24.47 8.53 15.73
CA GLY A 360 -25.18 9.78 15.97
C GLY A 360 -25.61 10.51 14.69
N PHE A 361 -24.78 10.46 13.63
CA PHE A 361 -25.09 11.09 12.35
C PHE A 361 -26.42 10.64 11.75
N GLY A 362 -26.70 9.33 11.71
CA GLY A 362 -27.95 8.87 11.10
C GLY A 362 -29.18 9.21 11.93
N TRP A 363 -29.04 9.23 13.26
CA TRP A 363 -30.08 9.75 14.15
C TRP A 363 -30.39 11.22 13.88
N SER A 364 -29.38 12.05 13.59
CA SER A 364 -29.61 13.44 13.20
C SER A 364 -30.38 13.58 11.88
N TYR A 365 -30.29 12.61 10.96
CA TYR A 365 -31.12 12.58 9.75
C TYR A 365 -32.56 12.21 10.06
N ILE A 366 -32.78 11.15 10.84
CA ILE A 366 -34.12 10.76 11.32
C ILE A 366 -34.79 11.96 12.01
N TYR A 367 -34.07 12.67 12.87
CA TYR A 367 -34.58 13.88 13.52
C TYR A 367 -34.97 14.95 12.50
N HIS A 368 -34.12 15.22 11.50
CA HIS A 368 -34.41 16.23 10.49
C HIS A 368 -35.64 15.87 9.64
N ASP A 369 -35.78 14.60 9.25
CA ASP A 369 -36.87 14.11 8.42
C ASP A 369 -38.23 14.26 9.12
N PHE A 370 -38.28 14.07 10.44
CA PHE A 370 -39.53 14.14 11.21
C PHE A 370 -39.80 15.47 11.92
N VAL A 371 -38.78 16.29 12.19
CA VAL A 371 -38.93 17.53 12.98
C VAL A 371 -38.77 18.80 12.14
N HIS A 372 -38.01 18.78 11.03
CA HIS A 372 -37.75 19.99 10.25
C HIS A 372 -38.75 20.14 9.08
N PRO A 373 -39.59 21.20 9.03
CA PRO A 373 -40.72 21.29 8.08
C PRO A 373 -40.36 21.51 6.61
N ILE A 374 -39.07 21.58 6.25
CA ILE A 374 -38.63 22.08 4.93
C ILE A 374 -38.94 21.08 3.79
N HIS A 375 -39.18 19.81 4.12
CA HIS A 375 -39.57 18.76 3.16
C HIS A 375 -41.02 18.26 3.36
N ALA A 376 -41.77 18.84 4.31
CA ALA A 376 -43.07 18.33 4.74
C ALA A 376 -44.25 19.03 4.05
N PHE A 377 -44.26 19.08 2.71
CA PHE A 377 -45.51 19.34 1.99
C PHE A 377 -46.28 18.01 1.83
N GLY A 378 -47.06 17.64 2.84
CA GLY A 378 -48.12 16.62 2.75
C GLY A 378 -47.72 15.14 2.69
N MET A 379 -46.43 14.80 2.52
CA MET A 379 -46.00 13.39 2.40
C MET A 379 -45.91 12.62 3.73
N PHE A 380 -45.96 13.30 4.89
CA PHE A 380 -45.59 12.71 6.18
C PHE A 380 -46.72 12.60 7.20
N ASP A 381 -47.93 13.09 6.92
CA ASP A 381 -48.98 13.17 7.94
C ASP A 381 -49.31 11.78 8.53
N GLU A 382 -49.38 10.74 7.70
CA GLU A 382 -49.70 9.36 8.12
C GLU A 382 -48.56 8.63 8.87
N ILE A 383 -47.32 9.12 8.74
CA ILE A 383 -46.13 8.49 9.36
C ILE A 383 -45.47 9.38 10.42
N SER A 384 -45.97 10.59 10.61
CA SER A 384 -45.46 11.59 11.55
C SER A 384 -45.52 11.12 13.00
N ASP A 385 -46.64 10.54 13.43
CA ASP A 385 -46.83 10.01 14.79
C ASP A 385 -45.78 8.93 15.12
N ILE A 386 -45.50 8.03 14.17
CA ILE A 386 -44.49 6.98 14.31
C ILE A 386 -43.09 7.60 14.34
N GLY A 387 -42.83 8.59 13.49
CA GLY A 387 -41.60 9.37 13.50
C GLY A 387 -41.33 10.06 14.84
N TYR A 388 -42.34 10.72 15.40
CA TYR A 388 -42.26 11.34 16.72
C TYR A 388 -42.01 10.32 17.83
N GLU A 389 -42.68 9.16 17.79
CA GLU A 389 -42.43 8.06 18.73
C GLU A 389 -40.95 7.61 18.68
N ILE A 390 -40.40 7.43 17.47
CA ILE A 390 -39.00 7.00 17.27
C ILE A 390 -38.00 7.97 17.92
N ILE A 391 -38.23 9.28 17.82
CA ILE A 391 -37.30 10.30 18.33
C ILE A 391 -37.62 10.78 19.76
N ALA A 392 -38.80 10.47 20.29
CA ALA A 392 -39.28 11.01 21.56
C ALA A 392 -38.39 10.61 22.75
N GLY A 393 -37.97 11.60 23.54
CA GLY A 393 -37.16 11.37 24.75
C GLY A 393 -35.67 11.11 24.48
N LEU A 394 -35.23 11.11 23.22
CA LEU A 394 -33.80 11.09 22.91
C LEU A 394 -33.14 12.42 23.31
N LYS A 395 -31.89 12.33 23.79
CA LYS A 395 -31.10 13.49 24.23
C LYS A 395 -30.33 14.05 23.04
N TRP A 396 -30.56 15.32 22.71
CA TRP A 396 -29.92 16.00 21.60
C TRP A 396 -29.03 17.12 22.12
N ASP A 397 -27.87 17.30 21.51
CA ASP A 397 -27.02 18.45 21.82
C ASP A 397 -27.68 19.74 21.33
N SER A 398 -27.82 20.70 22.24
CA SER A 398 -28.37 22.02 21.98
C SER A 398 -27.34 23.02 21.44
N ALA A 399 -26.06 22.62 21.31
CA ALA A 399 -25.01 23.48 20.79
C ALA A 399 -25.26 23.78 19.29
N ASP A 400 -25.86 24.95 19.05
CA ASP A 400 -26.07 25.51 17.72
C ASP A 400 -24.74 25.62 16.94
N LYS A 401 -24.72 25.04 15.74
CA LYS A 401 -23.77 25.31 14.62
C LYS A 401 -22.40 24.64 14.61
N VAL A 402 -22.30 23.30 14.70
CA VAL A 402 -21.01 22.64 14.37
C VAL A 402 -20.95 22.12 12.93
N TYR A 403 -22.02 21.61 12.31
CA TYR A 403 -22.01 21.27 10.87
C TYR A 403 -23.44 21.28 10.28
N GLY A 404 -23.83 22.39 9.63
CA GLY A 404 -25.06 22.48 8.81
C GLY A 404 -26.34 21.95 9.46
N ASN A 405 -26.96 22.73 10.35
CA ASN A 405 -28.30 22.52 10.95
C ASN A 405 -28.60 21.16 11.61
N LYS A 406 -27.62 20.27 11.82
CA LYS A 406 -27.83 18.96 12.44
C LYS A 406 -27.54 18.99 13.93
N ARG A 407 -28.49 18.52 14.74
CA ARG A 407 -28.33 18.31 16.18
C ARG A 407 -27.77 16.90 16.43
N PRO A 408 -26.53 16.76 16.95
CA PRO A 408 -25.98 15.44 17.23
C PRO A 408 -26.72 14.78 18.41
N LEU A 409 -26.97 13.48 18.28
CA LEU A 409 -27.52 12.66 19.36
C LEU A 409 -26.46 12.48 20.46
N LEU A 410 -26.85 12.75 21.70
CA LEU A 410 -26.04 12.45 22.88
C LEU A 410 -26.46 11.08 23.42
N PHE A 411 -25.55 10.12 23.34
CA PHE A 411 -25.79 8.75 23.83
C PHE A 411 -24.50 8.11 24.33
N ASP A 412 -24.65 7.17 25.27
CA ASP A 412 -23.60 6.28 25.73
C ASP A 412 -23.89 4.80 25.39
N GLU A 413 -23.04 3.90 25.87
CA GLU A 413 -23.16 2.48 25.55
C GLU A 413 -24.43 1.81 26.14
N SER A 414 -24.98 2.38 27.22
CA SER A 414 -26.20 1.90 27.87
C SER A 414 -27.47 2.27 27.10
N ASP A 415 -27.42 3.33 26.29
CA ASP A 415 -28.53 3.76 25.42
C ASP A 415 -28.68 2.87 24.16
N LEU A 416 -27.62 2.15 23.77
CA LEU A 416 -27.57 1.41 22.50
C LEU A 416 -28.70 0.38 22.30
N PRO A 417 -29.11 -0.44 23.29
CA PRO A 417 -30.23 -1.37 23.12
C PRO A 417 -31.55 -0.66 22.77
N GLU A 418 -31.80 0.49 23.40
CA GLU A 418 -32.99 1.29 23.15
C GLU A 418 -32.92 1.97 21.77
N LEU A 419 -31.75 2.50 21.40
CA LEU A 419 -31.53 3.03 20.06
C LEU A 419 -31.74 1.96 18.98
N ARG A 420 -31.21 0.74 19.19
CA ARG A 420 -31.45 -0.39 18.29
C ARG A 420 -32.93 -0.70 18.13
N ARG A 421 -33.69 -0.79 19.23
CA ARG A 421 -35.14 -1.02 19.21
C ARG A 421 -35.88 0.05 18.38
N ARG A 422 -35.53 1.32 18.57
CA ARG A 422 -36.11 2.45 17.82
C ARG A 422 -35.69 2.45 16.36
N PHE A 423 -34.45 2.06 16.07
CA PHE A 423 -33.96 1.94 14.71
C PHE A 423 -34.66 0.79 13.96
N GLU A 424 -34.91 -0.34 14.62
CA GLU A 424 -35.71 -1.43 14.06
C GLU A 424 -37.11 -0.94 13.69
N ARG A 425 -37.74 -0.16 14.58
CA ARG A 425 -39.04 0.47 14.29
C ARG A 425 -38.99 1.43 13.09
N TYR A 426 -37.93 2.23 12.99
CA TYR A 426 -37.69 3.09 11.83
C TYR A 426 -37.50 2.28 10.54
N ARG A 427 -36.72 1.20 10.60
CA ARG A 427 -36.48 0.31 9.46
C ARG A 427 -37.78 -0.36 9.00
N GLU A 428 -38.61 -0.84 9.92
CA GLU A 428 -39.95 -1.37 9.62
C GLU A 428 -40.81 -0.32 8.92
N LEU A 429 -40.83 0.92 9.42
CA LEU A 429 -41.59 2.01 8.82
C LEU A 429 -41.15 2.28 7.38
N ILE A 430 -39.86 2.50 7.15
CA ILE A 430 -39.30 2.86 5.84
C ILE A 430 -39.50 1.77 4.79
N TYR A 431 -39.44 0.50 5.20
CA TYR A 431 -39.64 -0.63 4.29
C TYR A 431 -41.08 -1.15 4.26
N SER A 432 -42.01 -0.56 5.02
CA SER A 432 -43.44 -0.91 4.97
C SER A 432 -44.12 -0.41 3.71
N ASP A 433 -45.35 -0.88 3.50
CA ASP A 433 -46.23 -0.42 2.41
C ASP A 433 -46.76 1.00 2.61
N LYS A 434 -46.53 1.61 3.79
CA LYS A 434 -46.92 2.99 4.11
C LYS A 434 -45.98 4.04 3.51
N VAL A 435 -44.76 3.64 3.16
CA VAL A 435 -43.78 4.52 2.52
C VAL A 435 -43.57 4.02 1.11
N ASP A 436 -44.12 4.75 0.15
CA ASP A 436 -43.97 4.42 -1.26
C ASP A 436 -42.51 4.52 -1.69
N ARG A 437 -42.23 3.98 -2.87
CA ARG A 437 -40.86 3.86 -3.38
C ARG A 437 -40.20 5.22 -3.61
N GLU A 438 -40.92 6.21 -4.09
CA GLU A 438 -40.38 7.53 -4.41
C GLU A 438 -40.00 8.27 -3.12
N THR A 439 -40.90 8.30 -2.13
CA THR A 439 -40.60 8.86 -0.80
C THR A 439 -39.46 8.10 -0.11
N ARG A 440 -39.40 6.77 -0.24
CA ARG A 440 -38.28 5.98 0.29
C ARG A 440 -36.94 6.35 -0.35
N GLU A 441 -36.91 6.53 -1.67
CA GLU A 441 -35.70 6.93 -2.40
C GLU A 441 -35.29 8.38 -2.05
N GLU A 442 -36.24 9.26 -1.76
CA GLU A 442 -35.99 10.62 -1.29
C GLU A 442 -35.46 10.67 0.15
N LEU A 443 -36.02 9.86 1.05
CA LEU A 443 -35.54 9.75 2.44
C LEU A 443 -34.16 9.09 2.50
N LEU A 444 -33.98 7.96 1.81
CA LEU A 444 -32.72 7.21 1.79
C LEU A 444 -31.72 7.79 0.78
N GLN A 445 -31.49 9.10 0.83
CA GLN A 445 -30.50 9.74 -0.02
C GLN A 445 -29.06 9.46 0.45
N SER A 446 -28.20 9.19 -0.53
CA SER A 446 -26.74 9.22 -0.37
C SER A 446 -26.24 8.36 0.81
N TRP A 447 -25.58 8.98 1.79
CA TRP A 447 -24.93 8.32 2.94
C TRP A 447 -25.91 7.76 3.96
N PHE A 448 -27.12 8.31 4.04
CA PHE A 448 -28.10 7.85 5.02
C PHE A 448 -28.62 6.45 4.71
N LYS A 449 -28.81 6.13 3.42
CA LYS A 449 -29.05 4.75 2.97
C LYS A 449 -27.99 3.78 3.48
N PHE A 450 -26.72 4.15 3.35
CA PHE A 450 -25.63 3.30 3.81
C PHE A 450 -25.60 3.15 5.33
N TRP A 451 -26.00 4.19 6.06
CA TRP A 451 -26.17 4.09 7.51
C TRP A 451 -27.28 3.12 7.89
N VAL A 452 -28.46 3.22 7.29
CA VAL A 452 -29.59 2.31 7.56
C VAL A 452 -29.18 0.86 7.27
N GLU A 453 -28.53 0.62 6.13
CA GLU A 453 -28.09 -0.72 5.74
C GLU A 453 -26.94 -1.27 6.62
N ASP A 454 -26.09 -0.42 7.21
CA ASP A 454 -24.94 -0.86 8.03
C ASP A 454 -25.10 -0.60 9.53
N TYR A 455 -26.24 -0.09 10.01
CA TYR A 455 -26.44 0.29 11.42
C TYR A 455 -25.97 -0.78 12.40
N ASP A 456 -26.42 -2.01 12.17
CA ASP A 456 -26.08 -3.19 12.98
C ASP A 456 -24.56 -3.45 13.00
N LYS A 457 -23.89 -3.28 11.86
CA LYS A 457 -22.44 -3.46 11.71
C LYS A 457 -21.65 -2.33 12.39
N ILE A 458 -22.16 -1.09 12.33
CA ILE A 458 -21.56 0.07 13.00
C ILE A 458 -21.60 -0.16 14.51
N GLU A 459 -22.76 -0.57 15.06
CA GLU A 459 -22.90 -0.86 16.49
C GLU A 459 -22.05 -2.07 16.91
N GLU A 460 -22.05 -3.17 16.15
CA GLU A 460 -21.23 -4.36 16.44
C GLU A 460 -19.73 -3.99 16.48
N MET A 461 -19.25 -3.22 15.51
CA MET A 461 -17.87 -2.75 15.48
C MET A 461 -17.57 -1.79 16.65
N TYR A 462 -18.51 -0.92 17.01
CA TYR A 462 -18.37 -0.01 18.16
C TYR A 462 -18.19 -0.80 19.47
N ARG A 463 -19.02 -1.83 19.71
CA ARG A 463 -18.91 -2.72 20.87
C ARG A 463 -17.64 -3.56 20.83
N TRP A 464 -17.27 -4.08 19.66
CA TRP A 464 -16.02 -4.83 19.48
C TRP A 464 -14.81 -3.97 19.87
N LEU A 465 -14.72 -2.73 19.39
CA LEU A 465 -13.66 -1.79 19.79
C LEU A 465 -13.68 -1.52 21.30
N GLY A 466 -14.86 -1.42 21.92
CA GLY A 466 -14.99 -1.30 23.38
C GLY A 466 -14.35 -2.46 24.14
N LYS A 467 -14.58 -3.70 23.69
CA LYS A 467 -13.94 -4.91 24.24
C LYS A 467 -12.42 -4.90 24.05
N GLN A 468 -11.93 -4.49 22.87
CA GLN A 468 -10.48 -4.41 22.63
C GLN A 468 -9.80 -3.34 23.49
N ILE A 469 -10.47 -2.20 23.73
CA ILE A 469 -9.98 -1.15 24.64
C ILE A 469 -9.88 -1.69 26.07
N ALA A 470 -10.93 -2.34 26.57
CA ALA A 470 -10.93 -2.92 27.91
C ALA A 470 -9.82 -3.98 28.09
N TRP A 471 -9.62 -4.83 27.07
CA TRP A 471 -8.53 -5.81 27.07
C TRP A 471 -7.15 -5.15 27.12
N LEU A 472 -6.89 -4.14 26.28
CA LEU A 472 -5.63 -3.40 26.29
C LEU A 472 -5.37 -2.65 27.61
N GLU A 473 -6.43 -2.22 28.30
CA GLU A 473 -6.34 -1.61 29.62
C GLU A 473 -6.01 -2.64 30.71
N SER A 474 -6.52 -3.87 30.61
CA SER A 474 -6.19 -4.95 31.54
C SER A 474 -4.83 -5.60 31.29
N GLU A 475 -4.33 -5.57 30.05
CA GLU A 475 -3.10 -6.24 29.62
C GLU A 475 -2.05 -5.23 29.12
N PRO A 476 -1.39 -4.46 30.02
CA PRO A 476 -0.52 -3.35 29.64
C PRO A 476 0.74 -3.77 28.85
N ASN A 477 1.11 -5.05 28.89
CA ASN A 477 2.27 -5.59 28.16
C ASN A 477 1.91 -6.22 26.81
N ALA A 478 0.62 -6.48 26.51
CA ALA A 478 0.23 -7.21 25.31
C ALA A 478 0.77 -6.61 24.01
N VAL A 479 0.82 -5.28 23.91
CA VAL A 479 1.37 -4.59 22.74
C VAL A 479 2.89 -4.74 22.66
N LEU A 480 3.60 -4.72 23.78
CA LEU A 480 5.04 -4.93 23.82
C LEU A 480 5.39 -6.36 23.41
N ASP A 481 4.71 -7.35 24.00
CA ASP A 481 4.92 -8.77 23.74
C ASP A 481 4.68 -9.05 22.26
N PHE A 482 3.56 -8.57 21.70
CA PHE A 482 3.28 -8.64 20.27
C PHE A 482 4.40 -8.06 19.41
N VAL A 483 4.86 -6.84 19.72
CA VAL A 483 5.91 -6.16 18.96
C VAL A 483 7.25 -6.89 19.02
N LEU A 484 7.60 -7.49 20.15
CA LEU A 484 8.88 -8.19 20.34
C LEU A 484 8.87 -9.60 19.77
N GLU A 485 7.77 -10.33 19.91
CA GLU A 485 7.64 -11.70 19.43
C GLU A 485 7.51 -11.75 17.90
N HIS A 486 6.74 -10.84 17.31
CA HIS A 486 6.41 -10.90 15.90
C HIS A 486 7.32 -10.01 15.03
N ASP A 487 8.00 -9.01 15.63
CA ASP A 487 8.78 -7.96 14.96
C ASP A 487 8.21 -7.59 13.57
N PRO A 488 6.93 -7.19 13.50
CA PRO A 488 6.19 -7.10 12.24
C PRO A 488 6.71 -5.98 11.32
N TYR A 489 7.70 -5.22 11.77
CA TYR A 489 8.21 -4.03 11.12
C TYR A 489 9.59 -4.22 10.48
N ARG A 490 10.18 -5.39 10.65
CA ARG A 490 11.46 -5.75 10.03
C ARG A 490 11.27 -6.03 8.54
N ILE A 491 12.18 -5.47 7.73
CA ILE A 491 12.13 -5.48 6.26
C ILE A 491 13.01 -6.56 5.65
#